data_AF-A0A1R1XCZ3-F1
#
_entry.id   AF-A0A1R1XCZ3-F1
#
_cell.length_a   1.000
_cell.length_b   1.000
_cell.length_c   1.000
_cell.angle_alpha   90.00
_cell.angle_beta   90.00
_cell.angle_gamma   90.00
#
_symmetry.space_group_name_H-M   'P 1'
#
loop_
_entity.id
_entity.type
_entity.pdbx_description
1 polymer ?
#
loop_
_entity_poly.entity_id
_entity_poly.type
_entity_poly.pdbx_seq_one_letter_code
_entity_poly.pdbx_strand_id
1 'polypeptide(L)'
;MSVNKTEDEWRAVLSPEQFKVLRQKGTERPFVGKYTNKTDEGTYNCAGCDTPLYKSTTKFKTSCGWPSFFDSIPGAIVRHEDNSLFMKRTEIVCANCGGHLG
;
A
#
# COMPACT_ATOMS: atom_id res chain seq x y z
N MET A 1 8.47 -16.49 0.79
CA MET A 1 7.89 -17.07 -0.44
C MET A 1 7.06 -15.99 -1.09
N SER A 2 7.51 -15.43 -2.20
CA SER A 2 6.81 -14.30 -2.83
C SER A 2 5.49 -14.77 -3.44
N VAL A 3 4.38 -14.06 -3.17
CA VAL A 3 3.07 -14.41 -3.75
C VAL A 3 3.10 -14.11 -5.24
N ASN A 4 3.21 -15.17 -6.04
CA ASN A 4 3.30 -15.10 -7.49
C ASN A 4 1.95 -15.55 -8.08
N LYS A 5 1.06 -14.58 -8.31
CA LYS A 5 -0.23 -14.77 -8.99
C LYS A 5 -0.20 -14.02 -10.31
N THR A 6 -0.91 -14.54 -11.30
CA THR A 6 -1.09 -13.89 -12.60
C THR A 6 -1.91 -12.60 -12.48
N GLU A 7 -1.82 -11.72 -13.48
CA GLU A 7 -2.62 -10.48 -13.48
C GLU A 7 -4.12 -10.76 -13.45
N ASP A 8 -4.57 -11.84 -14.08
CA ASP A 8 -5.97 -12.23 -14.12
C ASP A 8 -6.48 -12.67 -12.73
N GLU A 9 -5.70 -13.49 -12.02
CA GLU A 9 -5.99 -13.85 -10.63
C GLU A 9 -6.03 -12.63 -9.71
N TRP A 10 -5.13 -11.67 -9.93
CA TRP A 10 -5.17 -10.41 -9.19
C TRP A 10 -6.42 -9.59 -9.48
N ARG A 11 -6.87 -9.52 -10.74
CA ARG A 11 -8.13 -8.85 -11.12
C ARG A 11 -9.36 -9.55 -10.56
N ALA A 12 -9.30 -10.87 -10.35
CA ALA A 12 -10.38 -11.63 -9.74
C ALA A 12 -10.48 -11.42 -8.22
N VAL A 13 -9.34 -11.23 -7.54
CA VAL A 13 -9.29 -11.04 -6.07
C VAL A 13 -9.41 -9.57 -5.66
N LEU A 14 -8.81 -8.66 -6.43
CA LEU A 14 -8.75 -7.23 -6.13
C LEU A 14 -9.86 -6.47 -6.84
N SER A 15 -10.38 -5.45 -6.18
CA SER A 15 -11.23 -4.46 -6.85
C SER A 15 -10.43 -3.72 -7.93
N PRO A 16 -11.06 -3.21 -9.00
CA PRO A 16 -10.36 -2.50 -10.08
C PRO A 16 -9.46 -1.36 -9.60
N GLU A 17 -9.89 -0.63 -8.57
CA GLU A 17 -9.12 0.44 -7.92
C GLU A 17 -7.89 -0.10 -7.18
N GLN A 18 -8.06 -1.19 -6.42
CA GLN A 18 -6.96 -1.83 -5.69
C GLN A 18 -5.94 -2.43 -6.66
N PHE A 19 -6.39 -3.06 -7.75
CA PHE A 19 -5.52 -3.57 -8.81
C PHE A 19 -4.72 -2.45 -9.45
N LYS A 20 -5.37 -1.32 -9.78
CA LYS A 20 -4.69 -0.14 -10.33
C LYS A 20 -3.62 0.41 -9.39
N VAL A 21 -3.89 0.50 -8.10
CA VAL A 21 -2.91 0.97 -7.12
C VAL A 21 -1.77 -0.04 -6.95
N LEU A 22 -2.09 -1.29 -6.58
CA LEU A 22 -1.10 -2.31 -6.23
C LEU A 22 -0.26 -2.80 -7.42
N ARG A 23 -0.83 -2.87 -8.62
CA ARG A 23 -0.17 -3.47 -9.79
C ARG A 23 0.20 -2.46 -10.87
N GLN A 24 -0.62 -1.43 -11.09
CA GLN A 24 -0.33 -0.40 -12.10
C GLN A 24 0.39 0.83 -11.52
N LYS A 25 0.85 0.76 -10.26
CA LYS A 25 1.49 1.89 -9.53
C LYS A 25 0.64 3.16 -9.57
N GLY A 26 -0.68 2.99 -9.60
CA GLY A 26 -1.62 4.09 -9.57
C GLY A 26 -1.67 4.72 -8.20
N THR A 27 -1.92 6.02 -8.14
CA THR A 27 -2.21 6.71 -6.88
C THR A 27 -3.71 7.00 -6.82
N GLU A 28 -4.36 6.62 -5.72
CA GLU A 28 -5.76 6.95 -5.49
C GLU A 28 -5.94 8.48 -5.32
N ARG A 29 -7.15 8.98 -5.57
CA ARG A 29 -7.44 10.41 -5.36
C ARG A 29 -7.37 10.75 -3.86
N PRO A 30 -6.85 11.92 -3.49
CA PRO A 30 -6.77 12.32 -2.08
C PRO A 30 -8.16 12.37 -1.45
N PHE A 31 -8.25 11.97 -0.18
CA PHE A 31 -9.47 11.95 0.65
C PHE A 31 -10.58 10.97 0.20
N VAL A 32 -10.34 10.13 -0.81
CA VAL A 32 -11.31 9.13 -1.27
C VAL A 32 -11.16 7.78 -0.56
N GLY A 33 -9.94 7.45 -0.11
CA GLY A 33 -9.65 6.18 0.54
C GLY A 33 -10.48 5.91 1.79
N LYS A 34 -11.11 4.72 1.84
CA LYS A 34 -11.89 4.24 3.00
C LYS A 34 -11.11 4.29 4.31
N TYR A 35 -9.78 4.18 4.23
CA TYR A 35 -8.89 4.18 5.39
C TYR A 35 -8.25 5.53 5.69
N THR A 36 -8.51 6.59 4.91
CA THR A 36 -7.87 7.89 5.13
C THR A 36 -8.23 8.49 6.50
N ASN A 37 -9.51 8.41 6.90
CA ASN A 37 -9.99 8.95 8.19
C ASN A 37 -10.28 7.89 9.26
N LYS A 38 -10.08 6.60 8.96
CA LYS A 38 -10.28 5.53 9.96
C LYS A 38 -9.17 5.55 11.01
N THR A 39 -9.53 5.48 12.27
CA THR A 39 -8.60 5.35 13.41
C THR A 39 -8.83 4.05 14.17
N ASP A 40 -9.49 3.07 13.55
CA ASP A 40 -9.77 1.78 14.18
C ASP A 40 -8.48 1.09 14.61
N GLU A 41 -8.51 0.50 15.80
CA GLU A 41 -7.42 -0.31 16.32
C GLU A 41 -7.31 -1.63 15.57
N GLY A 42 -6.11 -1.99 15.12
CA GLY A 42 -5.87 -3.20 14.35
C GLY A 42 -4.58 -3.19 13.55
N THR A 43 -4.48 -4.11 12.61
CA THR A 43 -3.36 -4.22 11.68
C THR A 43 -3.85 -3.96 10.26
N TYR A 44 -3.12 -3.14 9.52
CA TYR A 44 -3.35 -2.87 8.12
C TYR A 44 -2.59 -3.90 7.30
N ASN A 45 -3.34 -4.78 6.65
CA ASN A 45 -2.80 -5.87 5.86
C ASN A 45 -2.75 -5.46 4.38
N CYS A 46 -1.81 -6.04 3.64
CA CYS A 46 -1.73 -5.88 2.20
C CYS A 46 -3.02 -6.41 1.56
N ALA A 47 -3.74 -5.59 0.80
CA ALA A 47 -4.98 -6.02 0.16
C ALA A 47 -4.80 -7.15 -0.87
N GLY A 48 -3.57 -7.42 -1.32
CA GLY A 48 -3.28 -8.54 -2.23
C GLY A 48 -2.91 -9.85 -1.53
N CYS A 49 -2.02 -9.81 -0.54
CA CYS A 49 -1.46 -11.02 0.05
C CYS A 49 -1.79 -11.19 1.54
N ASP A 50 -2.67 -10.35 2.09
CA ASP A 50 -3.10 -10.33 3.48
C ASP A 50 -1.96 -10.25 4.51
N THR A 51 -0.74 -9.92 4.06
CA THR A 51 0.42 -9.81 4.92
C THR A 51 0.32 -8.55 5.77
N PRO A 52 0.57 -8.62 7.09
CA PRO A 52 0.47 -7.46 7.96
C PRO A 52 1.58 -6.44 7.62
N LEU A 53 1.19 -5.20 7.29
CA LEU A 53 2.12 -4.13 6.85
C LEU A 53 2.33 -3.07 7.92
N TYR A 54 1.23 -2.52 8.46
CA TYR A 54 1.27 -1.40 9.40
C TYR A 54 0.37 -1.68 10.60
N LYS A 55 0.71 -1.11 11.76
CA LYS A 55 -0.15 -1.16 12.95
C LYS A 55 -0.96 0.13 13.04
N SER A 56 -2.19 0.06 13.54
CA SER A 56 -2.98 1.27 13.82
C SER A 56 -2.30 2.22 14.79
N THR A 57 -1.49 1.69 15.71
CA THR A 57 -0.70 2.47 16.66
C THR A 57 0.35 3.35 16.01
N THR A 58 0.81 2.99 14.80
CA THR A 58 1.80 3.78 14.05
C THR A 58 1.15 4.76 13.09
N LYS A 59 -0.18 4.76 13.02
CA LYS A 59 -0.97 5.67 12.20
C LYS A 59 -1.09 7.03 12.87
N PHE A 60 -0.95 8.08 12.10
CA PHE A 60 -1.18 9.44 12.58
C PHE A 60 -2.04 10.22 11.58
N LYS A 61 -2.81 11.18 12.10
CA LYS A 61 -3.72 11.99 11.29
C LYS A 61 -2.92 13.08 10.58
N THR A 62 -2.99 13.09 9.26
CA THR A 62 -2.39 14.11 8.40
C THR A 62 -3.46 14.74 7.52
N SER A 63 -3.23 15.97 7.09
CA SER A 63 -4.02 16.66 6.08
C SER A 63 -3.56 16.34 4.65
N CYS A 64 -2.67 15.36 4.46
CA CYS A 64 -2.11 15.06 3.14
C CYS A 64 -3.10 14.36 2.20
N GLY A 65 -4.17 13.73 2.74
CA GLY A 65 -5.22 13.08 1.94
C GLY A 65 -5.08 11.57 1.78
N TRP A 66 -4.01 10.96 2.31
CA TRP A 66 -3.76 9.50 2.29
C TRP A 66 -3.40 8.99 3.69
N PRO A 67 -3.66 7.71 4.00
CA PRO A 67 -3.32 7.13 5.29
C PRO A 67 -1.80 7.17 5.52
N SER A 68 -1.38 7.84 6.60
CA SER A 68 0.02 8.05 6.94
C SER A 68 0.42 7.26 8.18
N PHE A 69 1.55 6.56 8.09
CA PHE A 69 2.12 5.76 9.16
C PHE A 69 3.58 6.16 9.36
N PHE A 70 4.02 6.31 10.61
CA PHE A 70 5.41 6.66 10.90
C PHE A 70 6.32 5.43 10.96
N ASP A 71 5.75 4.24 11.14
CA ASP A 71 6.49 2.98 11.28
C ASP A 71 5.70 1.82 10.64
N SER A 72 6.44 0.82 10.16
CA SER A 72 5.97 -0.35 9.42
C SER A 72 6.47 -1.62 10.11
N ILE A 73 5.74 -2.72 9.98
CA ILE A 73 6.17 -4.00 10.53
C ILE A 73 7.53 -4.40 9.92
N PRO A 74 8.53 -4.76 10.75
CA PRO A 74 9.87 -5.10 10.25
C PRO A 74 9.83 -6.21 9.21
N GLY A 75 10.42 -5.96 8.04
CA GLY A 75 10.46 -6.91 6.92
C GLY A 75 9.17 -7.02 6.10
N ALA A 76 8.12 -6.26 6.43
CA ALA A 76 6.85 -6.31 5.69
C ALA A 76 6.85 -5.45 4.41
N ILE A 77 7.69 -4.42 4.37
CA ILE A 77 7.82 -3.49 3.25
C ILE A 77 9.25 -3.44 2.69
N VAL A 78 9.36 -3.19 1.40
CA VAL A 78 10.61 -2.92 0.68
C VAL A 78 10.53 -1.51 0.11
N ARG A 79 11.66 -0.80 0.14
CA ARG A 79 11.80 0.56 -0.38
C ARG A 79 12.59 0.50 -1.69
N HIS A 80 12.06 1.12 -2.73
CA HIS A 80 12.70 1.29 -4.03
C HIS A 80 12.83 2.76 -4.37
N GLU A 81 13.89 3.12 -5.07
CA GLU A 81 14.07 4.49 -5.56
C GLU A 81 13.16 4.71 -6.78
N ASP A 82 12.26 5.69 -6.67
CA ASP A 82 11.40 6.12 -7.76
C ASP A 82 11.87 7.50 -8.25
N ASN A 83 12.41 7.55 -9.47
CA ASN A 83 12.88 8.77 -10.11
C ASN A 83 11.90 9.29 -11.18
N SER A 84 10.62 8.88 -11.10
CA SER A 84 9.61 9.29 -12.06
C SER A 84 9.23 10.76 -11.88
N LEU A 85 8.67 11.37 -12.94
CA LEU A 85 8.23 12.77 -12.95
C LEU A 85 9.34 13.79 -12.58
N PHE A 86 10.61 13.47 -12.85
CA PHE A 86 11.78 14.29 -12.49
C PHE A 86 11.92 14.55 -10.98
N MET A 87 11.29 13.73 -10.13
CA MET A 87 11.38 13.81 -8.67
C MET A 87 12.10 12.58 -8.13
N LYS A 88 12.91 12.75 -7.08
CA LYS A 88 13.47 11.63 -6.32
C LYS A 88 12.54 11.28 -5.18
N ARG A 89 11.89 10.12 -5.28
CA ARG A 89 10.98 9.57 -4.28
C ARG A 89 11.45 8.16 -3.88
N THR A 90 10.90 7.68 -2.78
CA THR A 90 11.10 6.30 -2.35
C THR A 90 9.77 5.60 -2.39
N GLU A 91 9.57 4.77 -3.41
CA GLU A 91 8.40 3.90 -3.54
C GLU A 91 8.50 2.80 -2.47
N ILE A 92 7.39 2.56 -1.80
CA ILE A 92 7.19 1.50 -0.85
C ILE A 92 6.36 0.41 -1.52
N VAL A 93 6.89 -0.82 -1.52
CA VAL A 93 6.20 -2.00 -2.01
C VAL A 93 6.08 -3.04 -0.91
N CYS A 94 5.07 -3.90 -1.02
CA CYS A 94 4.95 -5.05 -0.13
C CYS A 94 6.10 -6.03 -0.39
N ALA A 95 6.84 -6.42 0.66
CA ALA A 95 7.94 -7.37 0.57
C ALA A 95 7.50 -8.76 0.09
N ASN A 96 6.24 -9.12 0.35
CA ASN A 96 5.73 -10.46 0.07
C ASN A 96 5.15 -10.61 -1.35
N CYS A 97 4.34 -9.66 -1.83
CA CYS A 97 3.70 -9.77 -3.16
C CYS A 97 4.21 -8.76 -4.20
N GLY A 98 5.11 -7.85 -3.82
CA GLY A 98 5.61 -6.77 -4.67
C GLY A 98 4.56 -5.73 -5.04
N GLY A 99 3.42 -5.68 -4.35
CA GLY A 99 2.37 -4.70 -4.61
C GLY A 99 2.79 -3.30 -4.19
N HIS A 100 2.52 -2.30 -5.03
CA HIS A 100 2.77 -0.89 -4.78
C HIS A 100 1.88 -0.36 -3.64
N LEU A 101 2.48 0.32 -2.67
CA LEU A 101 1.79 0.85 -1.49
C LEU A 101 1.77 2.39 -1.44
N GLY A 102 2.81 3.05 -1.97
CA GLY A 102 2.91 4.52 -2.03
C GLY A 102 4.33 5.01 -2.22
#